data_AF-G0NCP6-F1
#
_entry.id   AF-G0NCP6-F1
#
_cell.length_a   1.000
_cell.length_b   1.000
_cell.length_c   1.000
_cell.angle_alpha   90.00
_cell.angle_beta   90.00
_cell.angle_gamma   90.00
#
_symmetry.space_group_name_H-M   'P 1'
#
loop_
_entity.id
_entity.type
_entity.pdbx_description
1 polymer ?
#
loop_
_entity_poly.entity_id
_entity_poly.type
_entity_poly.pdbx_seq_one_letter_code
_entity_poly.pdbx_strand_id
1 'polypeptide(L)'
;MSKQLFILLAIFVMASIAKKELPSAEKLAAEFLAAGVKQQYIDQFFDSQRRQVDNVAKAVAEEKKTGKKGLRDAAYQKEREDDIKMIESWPEEQADLMSGVWSKYVMP
;
A
#
# COMPACT_ATOMS: atom_id res chain seq x y z
N MET A 1 9.69 31.16 -26.94
CA MET A 1 8.62 30.74 -26.01
C MET A 1 8.09 29.32 -26.27
N SER A 2 7.99 28.82 -27.52
CA SER A 2 7.48 27.48 -27.80
C SER A 2 8.32 26.32 -27.23
N LYS A 3 9.65 26.40 -27.28
CA LYS A 3 10.55 25.31 -26.80
C LYS A 3 10.41 25.01 -25.30
N GLN A 4 10.17 26.04 -24.47
CA GLN A 4 9.95 25.88 -23.02
C GLN A 4 8.59 25.23 -22.71
N LEU A 5 7.56 25.56 -23.51
CA LEU A 5 6.24 24.91 -23.45
C LEU A 5 6.32 23.42 -23.84
N PHE A 6 7.11 23.06 -24.85
CA PHE A 6 7.33 21.65 -25.21
C PHE A 6 8.05 20.85 -24.12
N ILE A 7 9.02 21.46 -23.43
CA ILE A 7 9.72 20.81 -22.31
C ILE A 7 8.76 20.59 -21.14
N LEU A 8 7.94 21.59 -20.79
CA LEU A 8 6.93 21.45 -19.74
C LEU A 8 5.88 20.39 -20.09
N LEU A 9 5.46 20.32 -21.36
CA LEU A 9 4.53 19.30 -21.83
C LEU A 9 5.15 17.90 -21.77
N ALA A 10 6.43 17.76 -22.16
CA ALA A 10 7.14 16.48 -22.08
C ALA A 10 7.34 16.01 -20.64
N ILE A 11 7.66 16.92 -19.71
CA ILE A 11 7.75 16.62 -18.28
C ILE A 11 6.38 16.22 -17.73
N PHE A 12 5.31 16.93 -18.11
CA PHE A 12 3.94 16.60 -17.70
C PHE A 12 3.49 15.23 -18.23
N VAL A 13 3.80 14.91 -19.49
CA VAL A 13 3.50 13.60 -20.09
C VAL A 13 4.29 12.49 -19.40
N MET A 14 5.60 12.67 -19.19
CA MET A 14 6.42 11.70 -18.45
C MET A 14 5.92 11.49 -17.01
N ALA A 15 5.55 12.56 -16.31
CA ALA A 15 4.98 12.48 -14.97
C ALA A 15 3.60 11.81 -14.95
N SER A 16 2.78 12.01 -15.99
CA SER A 16 1.44 11.41 -16.11
C SER A 16 1.48 9.92 -16.46
N ILE A 17 2.49 9.47 -17.21
CA ILE A 17 2.71 8.07 -17.57
C ILE A 17 3.38 7.30 -16.41
N ALA A 18 4.09 7.99 -15.51
CA ALA A 18 4.71 7.41 -14.32
C ALA A 18 3.71 7.03 -13.21
N LYS A 19 2.42 6.82 -13.53
CA LYS A 19 1.50 6.12 -12.62
C LYS A 19 1.98 4.68 -12.48
N LYS A 20 2.77 4.44 -11.43
CA LYS A 20 3.12 3.09 -11.01
C LYS A 20 1.85 2.37 -10.60
N GLU A 21 1.41 1.44 -11.44
CA GLU A 21 0.41 0.48 -11.05
C GLU A 21 1.07 -0.53 -10.12
N LEU A 22 0.52 -0.63 -8.90
CA LEU A 22 0.88 -1.71 -7.99
C LEU A 22 0.50 -3.05 -8.64
N PRO A 23 1.26 -4.13 -8.39
CA PRO A 23 0.93 -5.44 -8.93
C PRO A 23 -0.44 -5.89 -8.39
N SER A 24 -1.13 -6.74 -9.17
CA SER A 24 -2.33 -7.41 -8.66
C SER A 24 -1.98 -8.27 -7.44
N ALA A 25 -2.96 -8.50 -6.56
CA ALA A 25 -2.77 -9.34 -5.38
C ALA A 25 -2.27 -10.74 -5.75
N GLU A 26 -2.78 -11.34 -6.84
CA GLU A 26 -2.34 -12.65 -7.33
C GLU A 26 -0.87 -12.65 -7.77
N LYS A 27 -0.45 -11.63 -8.51
CA LYS A 27 0.95 -11.50 -8.95
C LYS A 27 1.87 -11.30 -7.74
N LEU A 28 1.48 -10.45 -6.80
CA LEU A 28 2.26 -10.17 -5.61
C LEU A 28 2.36 -11.39 -4.70
N ALA A 29 1.27 -12.15 -4.53
CA ALA A 29 1.27 -13.41 -3.79
C ALA A 29 2.22 -14.43 -4.41
N ALA A 30 2.21 -14.56 -5.74
CA ALA A 30 3.13 -15.45 -6.44
C ALA A 30 4.60 -15.04 -6.25
N GLU A 31 4.90 -13.73 -6.24
CA GLU A 31 6.25 -13.23 -5.98
C GLU A 31 6.69 -13.41 -4.52
N PHE A 32 5.80 -13.23 -3.55
CA PHE A 32 6.08 -13.55 -2.15
C PHE A 32 6.37 -15.04 -1.95
N LEU A 33 5.57 -15.92 -2.57
CA LEU A 33 5.81 -17.37 -2.55
C LEU A 33 7.15 -17.72 -3.21
N ALA A 34 7.46 -17.13 -4.36
CA ALA A 34 8.73 -17.35 -5.05
C ALA A 34 9.94 -16.86 -4.24
N ALA A 35 9.76 -15.84 -3.40
CA ALA A 35 10.78 -15.36 -2.46
C ALA A 35 10.91 -16.24 -1.20
N GLY A 36 10.03 -17.22 -0.99
CA GLY A 36 10.07 -18.12 0.17
C GLY A 36 9.27 -17.64 1.38
N VAL A 37 8.42 -16.62 1.22
CA VAL A 37 7.46 -16.24 2.27
C VAL A 37 6.43 -17.35 2.41
N LYS A 38 6.17 -17.79 3.64
CA LYS A 38 5.18 -18.84 3.93
C LYS A 38 3.77 -18.31 3.68
N GLN A 39 2.91 -19.16 3.12
CA GLN A 39 1.52 -18.84 2.78
C GLN A 39 0.75 -18.14 3.92
N GLN A 40 0.92 -18.61 5.17
CA GLN A 40 0.23 -18.03 6.33
C GLN A 40 0.50 -16.52 6.51
N TYR A 41 1.72 -16.05 6.20
CA TYR A 41 2.10 -14.64 6.34
C TYR A 41 1.61 -13.83 5.13
N ILE A 42 1.60 -14.44 3.95
CA ILE A 42 1.01 -13.87 2.74
C ILE A 42 -0.49 -13.62 2.95
N ASP A 43 -1.20 -14.62 3.48
CA ASP A 43 -2.63 -14.53 3.79
C ASP A 43 -2.89 -13.44 4.83
N GLN A 44 -2.10 -13.41 5.93
CA GLN A 44 -2.19 -12.36 6.94
C GLN A 44 -1.99 -10.96 6.38
N PHE A 45 -1.03 -10.77 5.48
CA PHE A 45 -0.77 -9.49 4.82
C PHE A 45 -1.97 -9.04 3.98
N PHE A 46 -2.51 -9.91 3.12
CA PHE A 46 -3.65 -9.53 2.29
C PHE A 46 -4.93 -9.30 3.11
N ASP A 47 -5.11 -10.06 4.19
CA ASP A 47 -6.21 -9.84 5.13
C ASP A 47 -6.06 -8.52 5.91
N SER A 48 -4.83 -8.10 6.25
CA SER A 48 -4.60 -6.79 6.87
C SER A 48 -4.90 -5.66 5.89
N GLN A 49 -4.43 -5.76 4.64
CA GLN A 49 -4.71 -4.78 3.59
C GLN A 49 -6.21 -4.62 3.33
N ARG A 50 -6.94 -5.74 3.26
CA ARG A 50 -8.40 -5.72 3.07
C ARG A 50 -9.10 -5.03 4.25
N ARG A 51 -8.74 -5.39 5.48
CA ARG A 51 -9.32 -4.79 6.70
C ARG A 51 -9.03 -3.30 6.78
N GLN A 52 -7.81 -2.87 6.45
CA GLN A 52 -7.42 -1.47 6.43
C GLN A 52 -8.32 -0.66 5.47
N VAL A 53 -8.49 -1.15 4.24
CA VAL A 53 -9.36 -0.51 3.24
C VAL A 53 -10.79 -0.40 3.76
N ASP A 54 -11.34 -1.48 4.31
CA ASP A 54 -12.72 -1.51 4.83
C ASP A 54 -12.91 -0.56 6.03
N ASN A 55 -11.96 -0.54 6.96
CA ASN A 55 -12.05 0.27 8.18
C ASN A 55 -11.90 1.76 7.88
N VAL A 56 -10.97 2.13 7.00
CA VAL A 56 -10.83 3.51 6.52
C VAL A 56 -12.09 3.93 5.75
N ALA A 57 -12.62 3.08 4.87
CA ALA A 57 -13.84 3.38 4.12
C ALA A 57 -15.05 3.61 5.06
N LYS A 58 -15.20 2.79 6.11
CA LYS A 58 -16.21 2.99 7.15
C LYS A 58 -16.02 4.32 7.89
N ALA A 59 -14.78 4.64 8.27
CA ALA A 59 -14.49 5.91 8.93
C ALA A 59 -14.84 7.11 8.04
N VAL A 60 -14.46 7.08 6.75
CA VAL A 60 -14.83 8.11 5.77
C VAL A 60 -16.34 8.24 5.62
N ALA A 61 -17.07 7.12 5.55
CA ALA A 61 -18.52 7.15 5.46
C ALA A 61 -19.16 7.78 6.71
N GLU A 62 -18.62 7.47 7.90
CA GLU A 62 -19.10 8.04 9.16
C GLU A 62 -18.77 9.53 9.29
N GLU A 63 -17.60 10.00 8.84
CA GLU A 63 -17.29 11.43 8.76
C GLU A 63 -18.29 12.17 7.87
N LYS A 64 -18.62 11.60 6.70
CA LYS A 64 -19.59 12.18 5.77
C LYS A 64 -21.00 12.24 6.38
N LYS A 65 -21.38 11.21 7.15
CA LYS A 65 -22.69 11.12 7.80
C LYS A 65 -22.84 12.07 8.99
N THR A 66 -21.80 12.19 9.82
CA THR A 66 -21.86 12.90 11.11
C THR A 66 -21.29 14.31 11.06
N GLY A 67 -20.52 14.65 10.01
CA GLY A 67 -19.76 15.89 9.93
C GLY A 67 -18.55 15.96 10.88
N LYS A 68 -18.31 14.91 11.69
CA LYS A 68 -17.18 14.84 12.61
C LYS A 68 -15.91 14.53 11.82
N LYS A 69 -14.96 15.47 11.84
CA LYS A 69 -13.65 15.33 11.18
C LYS A 69 -12.68 14.55 12.08
N GLY A 70 -11.73 13.85 11.46
CA GLY A 70 -10.61 13.17 12.12
C GLY A 70 -10.83 11.69 12.39
N LEU A 71 -12.00 11.12 12.08
CA LEU A 71 -12.24 9.67 12.19
C LEU A 71 -11.43 8.90 11.16
N ARG A 72 -11.29 9.44 9.93
CA ARG A 72 -10.49 8.80 8.88
C ARG A 72 -9.02 8.74 9.30
N ASP A 73 -8.48 9.86 9.78
CA ASP A 73 -7.07 9.95 10.13
C ASP A 73 -6.77 9.10 11.39
N ALA A 74 -7.70 9.05 12.35
CA ALA A 74 -7.61 8.13 13.49
C ALA A 74 -7.66 6.66 13.06
N ALA A 75 -8.52 6.29 12.09
CA ALA A 75 -8.55 4.95 11.53
C ALA A 75 -7.22 4.62 10.85
N TYR A 76 -6.66 5.52 10.03
CA TYR A 76 -5.35 5.31 9.40
C TYR A 76 -4.22 5.08 10.41
N GLN A 77 -4.17 5.87 11.49
CA GLN A 77 -3.13 5.68 12.52
C GLN A 77 -3.28 4.33 13.23
N LYS A 78 -4.51 3.95 13.56
CA LYS A 78 -4.77 2.66 14.19
C LYS A 78 -4.38 1.49 13.28
N GLU A 79 -4.78 1.51 12.02
CA GLU A 79 -4.41 0.45 11.07
C GLU A 79 -2.89 0.39 10.88
N ARG A 80 -2.20 1.54 10.87
CA ARG A 80 -0.74 1.58 10.81
C ARG A 80 -0.10 0.92 12.05
N GLU A 81 -0.61 1.19 13.25
CA GLU A 81 -0.13 0.54 14.47
C GLU A 81 -0.38 -0.97 14.45
N ASP A 82 -1.54 -1.40 13.97
CA ASP A 82 -1.91 -2.80 13.87
C ASP A 82 -1.04 -3.54 12.82
N ASP A 83 -0.74 -2.90 11.68
CA ASP A 83 0.19 -3.42 10.67
C ASP A 83 1.62 -3.55 11.22
N ILE A 84 2.10 -2.55 11.98
CA ILE A 84 3.42 -2.61 12.63
C ILE A 84 3.48 -3.80 13.60
N LYS A 85 2.50 -3.92 14.50
CA LYS A 85 2.44 -5.03 15.47
C LYS A 85 2.35 -6.38 14.79
N MET A 86 1.61 -6.47 13.68
CA MET A 86 1.53 -7.68 12.88
C MET A 86 2.91 -8.06 12.35
N ILE A 87 3.61 -7.14 11.69
CA ILE A 87 4.95 -7.40 11.12
C ILE A 87 5.97 -7.73 12.23
N GLU A 88 5.94 -7.02 13.36
CA GLU A 88 6.81 -7.29 14.52
C GLU A 88 6.55 -8.68 15.15
N SER A 89 5.36 -9.25 14.97
CA SER A 89 5.04 -10.59 15.45
C SER A 89 5.57 -11.71 14.55
N TRP A 90 6.02 -11.38 13.35
CA TRP A 90 6.52 -12.36 12.38
C TRP A 90 7.98 -12.74 12.69
N PRO A 91 8.42 -13.94 12.28
CA PRO A 91 9.84 -14.24 12.22
C PRO A 91 10.54 -13.23 11.31
N GLU A 92 11.69 -12.70 11.75
CA GLU A 92 12.48 -11.68 11.04
C GLU A 92 12.73 -12.05 9.57
N GLU A 93 13.15 -13.29 9.31
CA GLU A 93 13.34 -13.81 7.96
C GLU A 93 12.11 -13.64 7.05
N GLN A 94 10.91 -13.85 7.59
CA GLN A 94 9.67 -13.76 6.81
C GLN A 94 9.29 -12.30 6.54
N ALA A 95 9.50 -11.42 7.52
CA ALA A 95 9.31 -9.99 7.36
C ALA A 95 10.29 -9.42 6.32
N ASP A 96 11.56 -9.83 6.36
CA ASP A 96 12.61 -9.40 5.44
C ASP A 96 12.35 -9.85 4.00
N LEU A 97 11.98 -11.12 3.81
CA LEU A 97 11.64 -11.66 2.49
C LEU A 97 10.45 -10.90 1.87
N MET A 98 9.40 -10.64 2.66
CA MET A 98 8.24 -9.87 2.20
C MET A 98 8.63 -8.42 1.88
N SER A 99 9.37 -7.76 2.76
CA SER A 99 9.86 -6.38 2.56
C SER A 99 10.74 -6.26 1.31
N GLY A 100 11.59 -7.25 1.05
CA GLY A 100 12.43 -7.32 -0.14
C GLY A 100 11.64 -7.38 -1.45
N VAL A 101 10.50 -8.07 -1.46
CA VAL A 101 9.59 -8.06 -2.63
C VAL A 101 8.79 -6.75 -2.69
N TRP A 102 8.25 -6.30 -1.57
CA TRP A 102 7.40 -5.11 -1.49
C TRP A 102 8.13 -3.80 -1.88
N SER A 103 9.38 -3.66 -1.46
CA SER A 103 10.23 -2.51 -1.76
C SER A 103 10.41 -2.25 -3.26
N LYS A 104 10.42 -3.30 -4.11
CA LYS A 104 10.46 -3.17 -5.58
C LYS A 104 9.33 -2.31 -6.14
N TYR A 105 8.18 -2.33 -5.47
CA TYR A 105 6.98 -1.64 -5.90
C TYR A 105 6.83 -0.27 -5.24
N VAL A 106 7.22 -0.15 -3.97
CA VAL A 106 6.99 1.06 -3.16
C VAL A 106 8.17 2.03 -3.13
N MET A 107 9.41 1.55 -3.31
CA MET A 107 10.64 2.37 -3.32
C MET A 107 11.49 2.06 -4.58
N PRO A 108 11.20 2.67 -5.75
CA PRO A 108 12.13 2.68 -6.88
C PRO A 108 13.39 3.52 -6.62
#